data_AF-A0A946P7C7-F1
#
_entry.id   AF-A0A946P7C7-F1
#
_cell.length_a   1.000
_cell.length_b   1.000
_cell.length_c   1.000
_cell.angle_alpha   90.00
_cell.angle_beta   90.00
_cell.angle_gamma   90.00
#
_symmetry.space_group_name_H-M   'P 1'
#
loop_
_entity.id
_entity.type
_entity.pdbx_description
1 polymer ?
#
loop_
_entity_poly.entity_id
_entity_poly.type
_entity_poly.pdbx_seq_one_letter_code
_entity_poly.pdbx_strand_id
1 'polypeptide(L)'
;MSGETYAIVFNGGIVEGFAADTVKAQLAKLLKTDAKKTAALFSGKQIVLKKTTDRAEAAKYGKALKKVGADVKIRIIKAGAT
;
A
#
# COMPACT_ATOMS: atom_id res chain seq x y z
N MET A 1 15.41 19.98 -10.41
CA MET A 1 15.42 19.18 -9.17
C MET A 1 14.66 17.90 -9.44
N SER A 2 15.33 16.75 -9.41
CA SER A 2 14.74 15.44 -9.71
C SER A 2 13.76 15.05 -8.60
N GLY A 3 12.46 15.13 -8.88
CA GLY A 3 11.41 14.75 -7.94
C GLY A 3 11.22 13.24 -7.92
N GLU A 4 11.91 12.55 -7.01
CA GLU A 4 11.65 11.13 -6.77
C GLU A 4 10.24 10.95 -6.22
N THR A 5 9.37 10.21 -6.92
CA THR A 5 8.04 9.89 -6.41
C THR A 5 7.97 8.43 -6.01
N TYR A 6 7.66 8.20 -4.74
CA TYR A 6 7.46 6.92 -4.11
C TYR A 6 5.96 6.60 -4.10
N ALA A 7 5.57 5.50 -4.72
CA ALA A 7 4.24 4.92 -4.63
C ALA A 7 4.25 3.75 -3.65
N ILE A 8 3.37 3.77 -2.67
CA ILE A 8 3.08 2.61 -1.83
C ILE A 8 2.01 1.80 -2.54
N VAL A 9 2.40 0.59 -2.95
CA VAL A 9 1.63 -0.29 -3.79
C VAL A 9 1.23 -1.53 -2.99
N PHE A 10 -0.03 -1.89 -3.04
CA PHE A 10 -0.58 -3.08 -2.39
C PHE A 10 -1.00 -4.07 -3.48
N ASN A 11 -0.59 -5.33 -3.38
CA ASN A 11 -0.87 -6.37 -4.39
C ASN A 11 -1.88 -7.42 -3.93
N GLY A 12 -2.60 -7.18 -2.82
CA GLY A 12 -3.44 -8.21 -2.21
C GLY A 12 -2.68 -9.16 -1.28
N GLY A 13 -1.37 -8.96 -1.11
CA GLY A 13 -0.56 -9.76 -0.20
C GLY A 13 -0.91 -9.47 1.27
N ILE A 14 -0.96 -10.51 2.07
CA ILE A 14 -1.16 -10.41 3.52
C ILE A 14 0.13 -10.84 4.18
N VAL A 15 0.56 -10.10 5.20
CA VAL A 15 1.73 -10.48 5.99
C VAL A 15 1.41 -11.76 6.77
N GLU A 16 2.35 -12.69 6.75
CA GLU A 16 2.23 -13.95 7.48
C GLU A 16 1.95 -13.69 8.98
N GLY A 17 0.94 -14.37 9.53
CA GLY A 17 0.46 -14.15 10.89
C GLY A 17 -0.73 -13.19 11.03
N PHE A 18 -1.18 -12.54 9.94
CA PHE A 18 -2.41 -11.76 9.93
C PHE A 18 -3.57 -12.47 9.22
N ALA A 19 -4.78 -12.33 9.77
CA ALA A 19 -5.99 -12.88 9.16
C ALA A 19 -6.47 -12.00 7.99
N ALA A 20 -6.80 -12.61 6.86
CA ALA A 20 -7.27 -11.92 5.66
C ALA A 20 -8.47 -10.99 5.94
N ASP A 21 -9.41 -11.43 6.78
CA ASP A 21 -10.56 -10.62 7.20
C ASP A 21 -10.15 -9.37 7.99
N THR A 22 -9.22 -9.52 8.93
CA THR A 22 -8.69 -8.39 9.72
C THR A 22 -7.98 -7.38 8.83
N VAL A 23 -7.13 -7.85 7.91
CA VAL A 23 -6.40 -6.96 6.99
C VAL A 23 -7.35 -6.27 6.04
N LYS A 24 -8.35 -6.98 5.48
CA LYS A 24 -9.41 -6.36 4.65
C LYS A 24 -10.16 -5.27 5.41
N ALA A 25 -10.56 -5.52 6.67
CA ALA A 25 -11.26 -4.54 7.49
C ALA A 25 -10.37 -3.32 7.80
N GLN A 26 -9.10 -3.54 8.17
CA GLN A 26 -8.13 -2.48 8.44
C GLN A 26 -7.85 -1.65 7.18
N LEU A 27 -7.65 -2.29 6.03
CA LEU A 27 -7.44 -1.61 4.74
C LEU A 27 -8.66 -0.80 4.33
N ALA A 28 -9.85 -1.38 4.42
CA ALA A 28 -11.11 -0.72 4.10
C ALA A 28 -11.28 0.55 4.96
N LYS A 29 -10.96 0.48 6.26
CA LYS A 29 -10.97 1.63 7.17
C LYS A 29 -9.93 2.68 6.80
N LEU A 30 -8.70 2.27 6.51
CA LEU A 30 -7.59 3.18 6.15
C LEU A 30 -7.83 3.89 4.81
N LEU A 31 -8.30 3.14 3.81
CA LEU A 31 -8.60 3.64 2.47
C LEU A 31 -9.97 4.30 2.37
N LYS A 32 -10.76 4.31 3.46
CA LYS A 32 -12.17 4.72 3.45
C LYS A 32 -12.93 4.14 2.25
N THR A 33 -12.64 2.87 1.95
CA THR A 33 -13.15 2.17 0.77
C THR A 33 -14.00 1.00 1.24
N ASP A 34 -15.07 0.73 0.50
CA ASP A 34 -16.01 -0.33 0.84
C ASP A 34 -15.33 -1.72 0.90
N ALA A 35 -15.74 -2.57 1.85
CA ALA A 35 -15.18 -3.91 2.01
C ALA A 35 -15.33 -4.76 0.75
N LYS A 36 -16.39 -4.55 -0.05
CA LYS A 36 -16.57 -5.22 -1.35
C LYS A 36 -15.52 -4.81 -2.37
N LYS A 37 -15.23 -3.50 -2.46
CA LYS A 37 -14.15 -3.01 -3.33
C LYS A 37 -12.82 -3.54 -2.83
N THR A 38 -12.57 -3.48 -1.53
CA THR A 38 -11.34 -4.00 -0.92
C THR A 38 -11.16 -5.49 -1.25
N ALA A 39 -12.18 -6.34 -1.07
CA ALA A 39 -12.11 -7.76 -1.42
C ALA A 39 -11.78 -8.00 -2.90
N ALA A 40 -12.35 -7.20 -3.82
CA ALA A 40 -12.01 -7.27 -5.25
C ALA A 40 -10.56 -6.85 -5.54
N LEU A 41 -9.94 -6.01 -4.71
CA LEU A 41 -8.53 -5.62 -4.81
C LEU A 41 -7.60 -6.75 -4.32
N PHE A 42 -8.02 -7.49 -3.29
CA PHE A 42 -7.32 -8.70 -2.84
C PHE A 42 -7.39 -9.84 -3.85
N SER A 43 -8.25 -9.77 -4.86
CA SER A 43 -8.35 -10.76 -5.94
C SER A 43 -7.18 -10.74 -6.93
N GLY A 44 -6.11 -9.98 -6.65
CA GLY A 44 -4.88 -9.94 -7.45
C GLY A 44 -4.62 -8.63 -8.21
N LYS A 45 -5.45 -7.60 -8.02
CA LYS A 45 -5.24 -6.29 -8.65
C LYS A 45 -4.35 -5.42 -7.77
N GLN A 46 -3.17 -5.10 -8.30
CA GLN A 46 -2.22 -4.22 -7.67
C GLN A 46 -2.77 -2.77 -7.62
N ILE A 47 -2.87 -2.18 -6.42
CA ILE A 47 -3.38 -0.82 -6.19
C ILE A 47 -2.31 0.08 -5.59
N VAL A 48 -2.39 1.38 -5.90
CA VAL A 48 -1.55 2.39 -5.24
C VAL A 48 -2.35 2.99 -4.09
N LEU A 49 -1.91 2.75 -2.85
CA LEU A 49 -2.55 3.28 -1.65
C LEU A 49 -2.24 4.76 -1.47
N LYS A 50 -0.99 5.15 -1.73
CA LYS A 50 -0.49 6.50 -1.50
C LYS A 50 0.71 6.76 -2.41
N LYS A 51 0.88 8.01 -2.84
CA LYS A 51 2.08 8.50 -3.51
C LYS A 51 2.65 9.65 -2.67
N THR A 52 3.95 9.67 -2.47
CA THR A 52 4.66 10.76 -1.79
C THR A 52 6.00 10.99 -2.48
N THR A 53 6.50 12.22 -2.47
CA THR A 53 7.84 12.56 -2.93
C THR A 53 8.91 12.41 -1.84
N ASP A 54 8.48 12.05 -0.63
CA ASP A 54 9.36 11.86 0.52
C ASP A 54 9.58 10.36 0.78
N ARG A 55 10.83 9.92 0.66
CA ARG A 55 11.24 8.53 0.90
C ARG A 55 10.98 8.08 2.33
N ALA A 56 11.24 8.94 3.32
CA ALA A 56 11.07 8.63 4.72
C ALA A 56 9.58 8.50 5.05
N GLU A 57 8.75 9.39 4.50
CA GLU A 57 7.29 9.28 4.61
C GLU A 57 6.78 7.99 3.96
N ALA A 58 7.27 7.65 2.76
CA ALA A 58 6.89 6.41 2.07
C ALA A 58 7.22 5.16 2.90
N ALA A 59 8.43 5.12 3.47
CA ALA A 59 8.89 4.03 4.32
C ALA A 59 8.07 3.92 5.61
N LYS A 60 7.75 5.05 6.25
CA LYS A 60 6.95 5.11 7.47
C LYS A 60 5.52 4.65 7.21
N TYR A 61 4.92 5.10 6.11
CA TYR A 61 3.59 4.69 5.68
C TYR A 61 3.54 3.20 5.33
N GLY A 62 4.52 2.72 4.56
CA GLY A 62 4.66 1.31 4.22
C GLY A 62 4.80 0.41 5.45
N LYS A 63 5.61 0.82 6.44
CA LYS A 63 5.73 0.10 7.72
C LYS A 63 4.42 0.10 8.51
N ALA A 64 3.72 1.23 8.58
CA ALA A 64 2.44 1.31 9.28
C ALA A 64 1.41 0.35 8.67
N LEU A 65 1.37 0.26 7.34
CA LEU A 65 0.53 -0.67 6.59
C LEU A 65 0.93 -2.13 6.81
N LYS A 66 2.23 -2.45 6.78
CA LYS A 66 2.71 -3.80 7.13
C LYS A 66 2.36 -4.18 8.57
N LYS A 67 2.37 -3.22 9.50
CA LYS A 67 2.04 -3.45 10.91
C LYS A 67 0.57 -3.80 11.14
N VAL A 68 -0.32 -3.42 10.22
CA VAL A 68 -1.74 -3.83 10.23
C VAL A 68 -2.00 -5.10 9.40
N GLY A 69 -0.93 -5.75 8.90
CA GLY A 69 -1.00 -7.01 8.16
C GLY A 69 -1.09 -6.87 6.64
N ALA A 70 -1.00 -5.65 6.10
CA ALA A 70 -1.04 -5.43 4.66
C ALA A 70 0.36 -5.55 4.04
N ASP A 71 0.59 -6.52 3.15
CA ASP A 71 1.85 -6.58 2.41
C ASP A 71 1.87 -5.49 1.34
N VAL A 72 2.59 -4.41 1.64
CA VAL A 72 2.76 -3.28 0.75
C VAL A 72 4.21 -3.20 0.26
N LYS A 73 4.37 -2.85 -1.00
CA LYS A 73 5.64 -2.63 -1.68
C LYS A 73 5.78 -1.17 -2.04
N ILE A 74 6.90 -0.57 -1.68
CA ILE A 74 7.22 0.79 -2.09
C ILE A 74 7.91 0.71 -3.45
N ARG A 75 7.34 1.36 -4.47
CA ARG A 75 7.93 1.47 -5.81
C ARG A 75 8.27 2.93 -6.10
N ILE A 76 9.41 3.18 -6.71
CA ILE A 76 9.78 4.50 -7.23
C ILE A 76 9.18 4.58 -8.63
N ILE A 77 8.18 5.44 -8.82
CA ILE A 77 7.44 5.59 -10.10
C ILE A 77 7.96 6.74 -10.95
N LYS A 78 8.74 7.65 -10.36
CA LYS A 78 9.43 8.69 -11.09
C LYS A 78 10.78 8.86 -10.42
N ALA A 79 11.81 8.20 -10.95
CA ALA A 79 13.18 8.63 -10.75
C ALA A 79 13.48 9.51 -11.95
N GLY A 80 13.78 10.79 -11.72
CA GLY A 80 14.14 11.68 -12.82
C GLY A 80 15.41 11.15 -13.48
N ALA A 81 15.26 10.47 -14.62
CA ALA A 81 16.33 10.13 -15.52
C ALA A 81 16.13 10.96 -16.79
N THR A 82 17.04 11.92 -16.93
CA THR A 82 17.65 12.54 -18.11
C THR A 82 16.85 12.57 -19.41
#